data_AF-F7XMH1-F1
#
_entry.id   AF-F7XMH1-F1
#
_cell.length_a   1.000
_cell.length_b   1.000
_cell.length_c   1.000
_cell.angle_alpha   90.00
_cell.angle_beta   90.00
_cell.angle_gamma   90.00
#
_symmetry.space_group_name_H-M   'P 1'
#
loop_
_entity.id
_entity.type
_entity.pdbx_description
1 polymer ?
#
loop_
_entity_poly.entity_id
_entity_poly.type
_entity_poly.pdbx_seq_one_letter_code
_entity_poly.pdbx_strand_id
1 'polypeptide(L)'
;MKKTSRFSIGYLEFLWTVKVFMGFAVISFFFSTFIYMVMVVFAQPEPVNHAIATTAETAMTKVEVTAGYIPLMWSIFIHNTVAVLTACAGTGIFVYMHSLMIGELGIRKQHSTYSNISSRIERLLWPVYRLIHYTVSRFNTSVSETHREVPSTNEGSIWDLCGYTKNEYRTFSWIMPYTVPVLIIMVNGILIGILLAFVNFNSALIAYQLMGNPGIIIGILYSWVYFTVSVLPHGIIEIPVILVSAALGYRFARIQSGMITDNELFTGDNVDELKNDVEKINSVTREYLSSRYLWQFLLISIILLLIAAYIEVNITPVIMERSMQAIEGFML
;
A
#
# COMPACT_ATOMS: atom_id res chain seq x y z
N MET A 1 -16.65 5.48 -32.47
CA MET A 1 -15.55 5.33 -31.47
C MET A 1 -16.16 5.10 -30.10
N LYS A 2 -15.89 3.96 -29.44
CA LYS A 2 -16.28 3.77 -28.03
C LYS A 2 -15.55 4.82 -27.20
N LYS A 3 -16.28 5.71 -26.53
CA LYS A 3 -15.74 6.68 -25.57
C LYS A 3 -15.05 5.85 -24.46
N THR A 4 -13.72 5.81 -24.45
CA THR A 4 -12.95 5.18 -23.38
C THR A 4 -13.31 5.88 -22.06
N SER A 5 -13.59 5.09 -21.01
CA SER A 5 -13.92 5.64 -19.69
C SER A 5 -12.85 6.66 -19.27
N ARG A 6 -13.25 7.81 -18.72
CA ARG A 6 -12.32 8.81 -18.17
C ARG A 6 -11.34 8.19 -17.17
N PHE A 7 -11.78 7.13 -16.49
CA PHE A 7 -11.04 6.39 -15.48
C PHE A 7 -10.17 5.25 -16.01
N SER A 8 -10.08 5.06 -17.34
CA SER A 8 -9.19 4.04 -17.91
C SER A 8 -7.74 4.31 -17.51
N ILE A 9 -7.06 3.26 -17.05
CA ILE A 9 -5.63 3.29 -16.77
C ILE A 9 -4.82 3.23 -18.07
N GLY A 10 -3.70 3.94 -18.10
CA GLY A 10 -2.71 3.85 -19.15
C GLY A 10 -1.41 3.23 -18.64
N TYR A 11 -0.40 3.24 -19.50
CA TYR A 11 0.92 2.69 -19.19
C TYR A 11 1.64 3.44 -18.05
N LEU A 12 1.47 4.76 -17.97
CA LEU A 12 2.14 5.58 -16.97
C LEU A 12 1.65 5.27 -15.56
N GLU A 13 0.34 5.07 -15.39
CA GLU A 13 -0.26 4.73 -14.11
C GLU A 13 0.21 3.35 -13.62
N PHE A 14 0.28 2.37 -14.53
CA PHE A 14 0.80 1.05 -14.21
C PHE A 14 2.31 1.06 -13.89
N LEU A 15 3.10 1.78 -14.68
CA LEU A 15 4.54 1.89 -14.43
C LEU A 15 4.84 2.56 -13.08
N TRP A 16 4.01 3.54 -12.68
CA TRP A 16 4.12 4.18 -11.38
C TRP A 16 3.91 3.16 -10.25
N THR A 17 2.89 2.31 -10.32
CA THR A 17 2.64 1.32 -9.27
C THR A 17 3.75 0.30 -9.15
N VAL A 18 4.29 -0.18 -10.27
CA VAL A 18 5.44 -1.08 -10.31
C VAL A 18 6.67 -0.43 -9.65
N LYS A 19 6.97 0.84 -9.96
CA LYS A 19 8.13 1.54 -9.37
C LYS A 19 8.01 1.69 -7.86
N VAL A 20 6.83 2.09 -7.37
CA VAL A 20 6.58 2.24 -5.94
C VAL A 20 6.68 0.89 -5.23
N PHE A 21 6.07 -0.15 -5.80
CA PHE A 21 6.13 -1.51 -5.28
C PHE A 21 7.57 -2.01 -5.14
N MET A 22 8.34 -1.94 -6.24
CA MET A 22 9.73 -2.38 -6.26
C MET A 22 10.61 -1.55 -5.32
N GLY A 23 10.37 -0.24 -5.23
CA GLY A 23 11.08 0.63 -4.31
C GLY A 23 10.93 0.17 -2.87
N PHE A 24 9.70 -0.08 -2.42
CA PHE A 24 9.45 -0.57 -1.06
C PHE A 24 9.93 -2.00 -0.82
N ALA A 25 9.81 -2.89 -1.80
CA ALA A 25 10.31 -4.25 -1.72
C ALA A 25 11.84 -4.31 -1.56
N VAL A 26 12.57 -3.50 -2.32
CA VAL A 26 14.03 -3.43 -2.22
C VAL A 26 14.46 -2.81 -0.89
N ILE A 27 13.82 -1.73 -0.45
CA ILE A 27 14.13 -1.08 0.82
C ILE A 27 13.87 -2.04 2.00
N SER A 28 12.72 -2.71 2.02
CA SER A 28 12.39 -3.64 3.10
C SER A 28 13.29 -4.86 3.09
N PHE A 29 13.64 -5.40 1.92
CA PHE A 29 14.60 -6.49 1.79
C PHE A 29 15.92 -6.16 2.48
N PHE A 30 16.58 -5.05 2.08
CA PHE A 30 17.88 -4.68 2.67
C PHE A 30 17.77 -4.34 4.15
N PHE A 31 16.71 -3.64 4.56
CA PHE A 31 16.49 -3.30 5.96
C PHE A 31 16.29 -4.54 6.83
N SER A 32 15.47 -5.49 6.38
CA SER A 32 15.25 -6.76 7.07
C SER A 32 16.50 -7.61 7.12
N THR A 33 17.24 -7.74 6.02
CA THR A 33 18.53 -8.44 6.01
C THR A 33 19.50 -7.82 7.02
N PHE A 34 19.59 -6.49 7.08
CA PHE A 34 20.41 -5.79 8.07
C PHE A 34 19.97 -6.10 9.51
N ILE A 35 18.66 -6.06 9.81
CA ILE A 35 18.14 -6.43 11.13
C ILE A 35 18.50 -7.88 11.47
N TYR A 36 18.33 -8.82 10.55
CA TYR A 36 18.69 -10.23 10.78
C TYR A 36 20.19 -10.40 11.07
N MET A 37 21.05 -9.69 10.34
CA MET A 37 22.50 -9.68 10.62
C MET A 37 22.81 -9.13 12.00
N VAL A 38 22.22 -7.99 12.39
CA VAL A 38 22.37 -7.40 13.72
C VAL A 38 21.90 -8.40 14.79
N MET A 39 20.74 -9.03 14.61
CA MET A 39 20.23 -10.02 15.55
C MET A 39 21.19 -11.20 15.73
N VAL A 40 21.80 -11.72 14.66
CA VAL A 40 22.81 -12.80 14.77
C VAL A 40 24.07 -12.34 15.48
N VAL A 41 24.51 -11.10 15.30
CA VAL A 41 25.71 -10.56 15.96
C VAL A 41 25.50 -10.34 17.46
N PHE A 42 24.30 -9.92 17.87
CA PHE A 42 24.00 -9.60 19.27
C PHE A 42 23.33 -10.72 20.07
N ALA A 43 22.77 -11.74 19.41
CA ALA A 43 22.31 -12.94 20.08
C ALA A 43 23.51 -13.78 20.54
N GLN A 44 23.61 -14.06 21.85
CA GLN A 44 24.53 -15.07 22.38
C GLN A 44 24.23 -16.45 21.74
N PRO A 45 25.20 -17.40 21.73
CA PRO A 45 25.14 -18.63 20.92
C PRO A 45 24.12 -19.68 21.40
N GLU A 46 23.04 -19.30 22.08
CA GLU A 46 21.80 -20.08 22.04
C GLU A 46 21.05 -19.71 20.75
N PRO A 47 20.48 -20.70 20.07
CA PRO A 47 20.36 -20.62 18.64
C PRO A 47 19.32 -19.57 18.33
N VAL A 48 19.70 -18.62 17.49
CA VAL A 48 18.79 -17.74 16.74
C VAL A 48 17.59 -18.53 16.18
N ASN A 49 17.75 -19.84 15.94
CA ASN A 49 16.67 -20.79 15.66
C ASN A 49 15.56 -20.81 16.73
N HIS A 50 15.82 -20.75 18.04
CA HIS A 50 14.75 -20.79 19.06
C HIS A 50 13.97 -19.48 19.11
N ALA A 51 14.63 -18.32 18.96
CA ALA A 51 13.97 -17.01 18.95
C ALA A 51 13.21 -16.74 17.64
N ILE A 52 13.80 -17.12 16.50
CA ILE A 52 13.12 -17.07 15.19
C ILE A 52 12.02 -18.12 15.11
N ALA A 53 12.25 -19.36 15.58
CA ALA A 53 11.22 -20.39 15.62
C ALA A 53 10.08 -19.97 16.55
N THR A 54 10.34 -19.46 17.75
CA THR A 54 9.25 -18.98 18.63
C THR A 54 8.52 -17.77 18.05
N THR A 55 9.19 -16.85 17.35
CA THR A 55 8.52 -15.71 16.71
C THR A 55 7.69 -16.15 15.49
N ALA A 56 8.24 -17.04 14.66
CA ALA A 56 7.55 -17.63 13.53
C ALA A 56 6.40 -18.54 13.99
N GLU A 57 6.60 -19.34 15.02
CA GLU A 57 5.61 -20.20 15.68
C GLU A 57 4.51 -19.36 16.34
N THR A 58 4.84 -18.23 16.98
CA THR A 58 3.85 -17.29 17.55
C THR A 58 3.04 -16.58 16.46
N ALA A 59 3.68 -16.23 15.34
CA ALA A 59 3.00 -15.68 14.17
C ALA A 59 2.12 -16.75 13.51
N MET A 60 2.61 -17.98 13.38
CA MET A 60 1.90 -19.14 12.86
C MET A 60 0.73 -19.52 13.76
N THR A 61 0.87 -19.55 15.09
CA THR A 61 -0.25 -19.85 16.02
C THR A 61 -1.35 -18.81 15.95
N LYS A 62 -1.02 -17.51 15.76
CA LYS A 62 -2.06 -16.49 15.50
C LYS A 62 -2.78 -16.75 14.19
N VAL A 63 -2.06 -17.17 13.15
CA VAL A 63 -2.65 -17.58 11.87
C VAL A 63 -3.46 -18.87 12.03
N GLU A 64 -3.01 -19.83 12.83
CA GLU A 64 -3.61 -21.15 13.05
C GLU A 64 -4.90 -21.07 13.89
N VAL A 65 -4.91 -20.23 14.93
CA VAL A 65 -6.13 -19.89 15.71
C VAL A 65 -7.17 -19.20 14.82
N THR A 66 -6.74 -18.39 13.85
CA THR A 66 -7.65 -17.74 12.88
C THR A 66 -8.07 -18.70 11.76
N ALA A 67 -7.16 -19.60 11.34
CA ALA A 67 -7.37 -20.63 10.32
C ALA A 67 -8.26 -21.79 10.81
N GLY A 68 -8.40 -21.97 12.12
CA GLY A 68 -9.39 -22.88 12.72
C GLY A 68 -10.84 -22.49 12.40
N TYR A 69 -11.10 -21.25 11.98
CA TYR A 69 -12.45 -20.75 11.64
C TYR A 69 -12.65 -20.52 10.14
N ILE A 70 -11.59 -20.28 9.36
CA ILE A 70 -11.66 -20.00 7.92
C ILE A 70 -10.55 -20.81 7.21
N PRO A 71 -10.89 -21.70 6.25
CA PRO A 71 -9.89 -22.46 5.51
C PRO A 71 -8.87 -21.55 4.81
N LEU A 72 -7.61 -21.99 4.72
CA LEU A 72 -6.48 -21.20 4.18
C LEU A 72 -6.80 -20.53 2.84
N MET A 73 -7.42 -21.26 1.90
CA MET A 73 -7.82 -20.74 0.60
C MET A 73 -8.74 -19.52 0.71
N TRP A 74 -9.73 -19.57 1.62
CA TRP A 74 -10.67 -18.48 1.82
C TRP A 74 -10.01 -17.28 2.52
N SER A 75 -9.07 -17.53 3.42
CA SER A 75 -8.29 -16.46 4.08
C SER A 75 -7.49 -15.65 3.06
N ILE A 76 -6.71 -16.33 2.21
CA ILE A 76 -5.92 -15.73 1.12
C ILE A 76 -6.84 -14.94 0.19
N PHE A 77 -7.91 -15.58 -0.29
CA PHE A 77 -8.86 -14.96 -1.20
C PHE A 77 -9.51 -13.71 -0.61
N ILE A 78 -9.96 -13.76 0.65
CA ILE A 78 -10.59 -12.62 1.32
C ILE A 78 -9.58 -11.49 1.50
N HIS A 79 -8.37 -11.79 1.97
CA HIS A 79 -7.32 -10.79 2.19
C HIS A 79 -7.01 -10.01 0.89
N ASN A 80 -6.76 -10.74 -0.19
CA ASN A 80 -6.43 -10.14 -1.49
C ASN A 80 -7.62 -9.40 -2.10
N THR A 81 -8.84 -9.89 -1.90
CA THR A 81 -10.05 -9.20 -2.35
C THR A 81 -10.24 -7.88 -1.61
N VAL A 82 -10.04 -7.86 -0.29
CA VAL A 82 -10.08 -6.63 0.51
C VAL A 82 -8.98 -5.66 0.07
N ALA A 83 -7.77 -6.13 -0.19
CA ALA A 83 -6.67 -5.30 -0.68
C ALA A 83 -7.01 -4.64 -2.02
N VAL A 84 -7.55 -5.41 -2.98
CA VAL A 84 -8.00 -4.89 -4.29
C VAL A 84 -9.14 -3.89 -4.13
N LEU A 85 -10.19 -4.23 -3.37
CA LEU A 85 -11.33 -3.33 -3.13
C LEU A 85 -10.87 -2.01 -2.49
N THR A 86 -9.97 -2.11 -1.51
CA THR A 86 -9.42 -0.94 -0.81
C THR A 86 -8.59 -0.08 -1.77
N ALA A 87 -7.70 -0.68 -2.54
CA ALA A 87 -6.81 0.04 -3.47
C ALA A 87 -7.56 0.82 -4.57
N CYS A 88 -8.68 0.31 -5.08
CA CYS A 88 -9.43 0.99 -6.12
C CYS A 88 -10.65 1.75 -5.58
N ALA A 89 -11.62 1.08 -4.94
CA ALA A 89 -12.86 1.70 -4.45
C ALA A 89 -12.63 2.45 -3.13
N GLY A 90 -11.82 1.89 -2.23
CA GLY A 90 -11.45 2.54 -0.97
C GLY A 90 -10.81 3.90 -1.18
N THR A 91 -10.04 4.08 -2.26
CA THR A 91 -9.50 5.38 -2.68
C THR A 91 -10.60 6.43 -2.91
N GLY A 92 -11.69 6.06 -3.58
CA GLY A 92 -12.84 6.96 -3.77
C GLY A 92 -13.57 7.23 -2.47
N ILE A 93 -13.81 6.19 -1.67
CA ILE A 93 -14.48 6.33 -0.36
C ILE A 93 -13.67 7.26 0.56
N PHE A 94 -12.35 7.16 0.55
CA PHE A 94 -11.45 7.95 1.37
C PHE A 94 -11.54 9.45 1.06
N VAL A 95 -11.87 9.84 -0.17
CA VAL A 95 -12.05 11.26 -0.54
C VAL A 95 -13.25 11.90 0.16
N TYR A 96 -14.26 11.13 0.58
CA TYR A 96 -15.37 11.67 1.39
C TYR A 96 -14.90 12.20 2.77
N MET A 97 -13.68 11.90 3.19
CA MET A 97 -13.06 12.53 4.36
C MET A 97 -13.05 14.06 4.25
N HIS A 98 -13.01 14.64 3.05
CA HIS A 98 -13.16 16.08 2.89
C HIS A 98 -14.48 16.61 3.46
N SER A 99 -15.59 15.90 3.25
CA SER A 99 -16.89 16.30 3.80
C SER A 99 -16.89 16.28 5.33
N LEU A 100 -16.22 15.28 5.93
CA LEU A 100 -16.09 15.20 7.39
C LEU A 100 -15.21 16.33 7.93
N MET A 101 -14.06 16.57 7.30
CA MET A 101 -13.14 17.63 7.73
C MET A 101 -13.76 19.02 7.62
N ILE A 102 -14.41 19.35 6.51
CA ILE A 102 -15.06 20.66 6.35
C ILE A 102 -16.28 20.79 7.28
N GLY A 103 -17.02 19.70 7.51
CA GLY A 103 -18.07 19.66 8.52
C GLY A 103 -17.54 19.94 9.94
N GLU A 104 -16.39 19.36 10.28
CA GLU A 104 -15.71 19.58 11.55
C GLU A 104 -15.25 21.04 11.74
N LEU A 105 -14.76 21.70 10.68
CA LEU A 105 -14.36 23.11 10.73
C LEU A 105 -15.53 24.03 11.16
N GLY A 106 -16.75 23.69 10.75
CA GLY A 106 -17.96 24.40 11.19
C GLY A 106 -18.21 24.28 12.70
N ILE A 107 -17.88 23.13 13.29
CA ILE A 107 -18.05 22.85 14.73
C ILE A 107 -16.95 23.55 15.54
N ARG A 108 -15.71 23.62 15.03
CA ARG A 108 -14.58 24.25 15.71
C ARG A 108 -14.80 25.73 16.02
N LYS A 109 -15.53 26.44 15.15
CA LYS A 109 -15.91 27.84 15.37
C LYS A 109 -16.72 28.03 16.66
N GLN A 110 -17.42 27.00 17.13
CA GLN A 110 -18.30 27.07 18.30
C GLN A 110 -17.65 26.49 19.58
N HIS A 111 -16.58 25.70 19.47
CA HIS A 111 -15.98 24.99 20.60
C HIS A 111 -14.45 25.11 20.65
N SER A 112 -13.94 26.07 21.43
CA SER A 112 -12.50 26.37 21.56
C SER A 112 -11.68 25.21 22.16
N THR A 113 -12.20 24.51 23.16
CA THR A 113 -11.51 23.36 23.78
C THR A 113 -11.31 22.21 22.78
N TYR A 114 -12.32 21.94 21.97
CA TYR A 114 -12.24 20.94 20.90
C TYR A 114 -11.22 21.33 19.83
N SER A 115 -11.22 22.61 19.42
CA SER A 115 -10.26 23.14 18.45
C SER A 115 -8.80 22.94 18.90
N ASN A 116 -8.53 23.15 20.19
CA ASN A 116 -7.19 22.96 20.77
C ASN A 116 -6.73 21.50 20.80
N ILE A 117 -7.65 20.56 21.04
CA ILE A 117 -7.33 19.13 21.04
C ILE A 117 -7.13 18.65 19.60
N SER A 118 -8.03 19.01 18.70
CA SER A 118 -7.99 18.57 17.31
C SER A 118 -6.74 19.07 16.58
N SER A 119 -6.36 20.34 16.80
CA SER A 119 -5.11 20.91 16.26
C SER A 119 -3.84 20.20 16.75
N ARG A 120 -3.83 19.65 17.97
CA ARG A 120 -2.70 18.84 18.46
C ARG A 120 -2.64 17.48 17.78
N ILE A 121 -3.78 16.84 17.54
CA ILE A 121 -3.85 15.55 16.82
C ILE A 121 -3.37 15.73 15.38
N GLU A 122 -3.77 16.81 14.70
CA GLU A 122 -3.28 17.15 13.36
C GLU A 122 -1.76 17.29 13.31
N ARG A 123 -1.17 17.94 14.33
CA ARG A 123 0.29 18.05 14.46
C ARG A 123 0.98 16.71 14.65
N LEU A 124 0.33 15.74 15.29
CA LEU A 124 0.87 14.38 15.45
C LEU A 124 0.89 13.61 14.12
N LEU A 125 -0.04 13.90 13.21
CA LEU A 125 -0.17 13.21 11.91
C LEU A 125 0.80 13.74 10.82
N TRP A 126 1.51 14.83 11.10
CA TRP A 126 2.45 15.45 10.16
C TRP A 126 3.54 14.54 9.59
N PRO A 127 4.17 13.63 10.36
CA PRO A 127 5.18 12.72 9.83
C PRO A 127 4.60 11.78 8.74
N VAL A 128 3.38 11.29 8.96
CA VAL A 128 2.66 10.43 8.00
C VAL A 128 2.37 11.22 6.72
N TYR A 129 1.89 12.45 6.87
CA TYR A 129 1.65 13.35 5.74
C TYR A 129 2.93 13.61 4.93
N ARG A 130 4.05 13.91 5.58
CA ARG A 130 5.35 14.13 4.90
C ARG A 130 5.83 12.89 4.16
N LEU A 131 5.65 11.70 4.72
CA LEU A 131 6.03 10.45 4.07
C LEU A 131 5.22 10.23 2.79
N ILE A 132 3.90 10.43 2.84
CA ILE A 132 3.02 10.29 1.66
C ILE A 132 3.40 11.36 0.63
N HIS A 133 3.52 12.62 1.04
CA HIS A 133 3.95 13.72 0.15
C HIS A 133 5.26 13.38 -0.55
N TYR A 134 6.28 12.96 0.21
CA TYR A 134 7.58 12.57 -0.34
C TYR A 134 7.47 11.42 -1.33
N THR A 135 6.67 10.39 -1.02
CA THR A 135 6.49 9.24 -1.91
C THR A 135 5.80 9.66 -3.21
N VAL A 136 4.71 10.42 -3.12
CA VAL A 136 3.99 10.89 -4.30
C VAL A 136 4.88 11.84 -5.11
N SER A 137 5.56 12.80 -4.49
CA SER A 137 6.43 13.76 -5.19
C SER A 137 7.66 13.12 -5.83
N ARG A 138 8.26 12.11 -5.18
CA ARG A 138 9.42 11.40 -5.71
C ARG A 138 9.08 10.57 -6.93
N PHE A 139 7.90 9.98 -6.96
CA PHE A 139 7.49 9.05 -8.03
C PHE A 139 6.53 9.66 -9.05
N ASN A 140 5.97 10.84 -8.82
CA ASN A 140 5.10 11.56 -9.74
C ASN A 140 5.64 12.96 -10.07
N THR A 141 6.13 13.16 -11.30
CA THR A 141 6.70 14.44 -11.76
C THR A 141 5.67 15.57 -11.84
N SER A 142 4.36 15.27 -11.90
CA SER A 142 3.33 16.32 -11.92
C SER A 142 3.15 17.02 -10.57
N VAL A 143 3.72 16.48 -9.48
CA VAL A 143 3.60 17.06 -8.12
C VAL A 143 4.48 18.27 -7.94
N SER A 144 5.70 18.26 -8.53
CA SER A 144 6.70 19.30 -8.29
C SER A 144 6.34 20.64 -8.92
N GLU A 145 5.41 20.66 -9.87
CA GLU A 145 5.07 21.85 -10.66
C GLU A 145 3.81 22.58 -10.17
N THR A 146 3.06 22.03 -9.21
CA THR A 146 1.74 22.55 -8.79
C THR A 146 1.72 23.39 -7.52
N HIS A 147 2.88 23.74 -6.94
CA HIS A 147 2.93 24.70 -5.84
C HIS A 147 2.73 26.14 -6.35
N ARG A 148 1.49 26.51 -6.66
CA ARG A 148 1.08 27.92 -6.63
C ARG A 148 0.87 28.31 -5.17
N GLU A 149 1.66 29.23 -4.66
CA GLU A 149 1.43 29.86 -3.36
C GLU A 149 0.01 30.44 -3.34
N VAL A 150 -0.83 29.98 -2.41
CA VAL A 150 -2.11 30.63 -2.14
C VAL A 150 -1.82 31.90 -1.33
N PRO A 151 -2.43 33.05 -1.66
CA PRO A 151 -2.25 34.29 -0.92
C PRO A 151 -2.50 34.12 0.58
N SER A 152 -1.80 34.92 1.38
CA SER A 152 -1.91 34.93 2.84
C SER A 152 -3.37 35.07 3.30
N THR A 153 -3.71 34.38 4.38
CA THR A 153 -5.04 34.41 5.00
C THR A 153 -5.40 35.83 5.44
N ASN A 154 -6.65 36.23 5.20
CA ASN A 154 -7.21 37.45 5.78
C ASN A 154 -7.41 37.28 7.29
N GLU A 155 -7.36 38.37 8.06
CA GLU A 155 -7.66 38.34 9.51
C GLU A 155 -9.07 37.77 9.76
N GLY A 156 -9.18 36.79 10.66
CA GLY A 156 -10.46 36.13 10.98
C GLY A 156 -10.81 34.95 10.06
N SER A 157 -9.81 34.37 9.40
CA SER A 157 -9.98 33.21 8.54
C SER A 157 -10.31 31.95 9.34
N ILE A 158 -11.06 31.02 8.75
CA ILE A 158 -11.32 29.71 9.36
C ILE A 158 -10.05 28.90 9.60
N TRP A 159 -8.99 29.18 8.82
CA TRP A 159 -7.71 28.52 8.95
C TRP A 159 -6.97 28.90 10.24
N ASP A 160 -7.29 30.04 10.86
CA ASP A 160 -6.72 30.46 12.16
C ASP A 160 -7.13 29.52 13.30
N LEU A 161 -8.20 28.73 13.09
CA LEU A 161 -8.70 27.72 14.03
C LEU A 161 -8.04 26.34 13.87
N CYS A 162 -7.17 26.18 12.87
CA CYS A 162 -6.57 24.90 12.48
C CYS A 162 -5.12 24.77 12.96
N GLY A 163 -4.63 23.52 13.10
CA GLY A 163 -3.22 23.25 13.32
C GLY A 163 -2.36 23.39 12.06
N TYR A 164 -2.98 23.72 10.93
CA TYR A 164 -2.39 23.82 9.60
C TYR A 164 -2.88 25.08 8.87
N THR A 165 -2.09 25.54 7.90
CA THR A 165 -2.41 26.67 7.02
C THR A 165 -3.31 26.25 5.86
N LYS A 166 -3.92 27.23 5.20
CA LYS A 166 -4.66 27.05 3.93
C LYS A 166 -3.86 26.30 2.86
N ASN A 167 -2.57 26.64 2.71
CA ASN A 167 -1.66 25.98 1.77
C ASN A 167 -1.44 24.52 2.14
N GLU A 168 -1.28 24.23 3.43
CA GLU A 168 -1.11 22.86 3.93
C GLU A 168 -2.38 22.04 3.73
N TYR A 169 -3.56 22.60 3.98
CA TYR A 169 -4.83 21.92 3.68
C TYR A 169 -4.97 21.62 2.19
N ARG A 170 -4.71 22.61 1.33
CA ARG A 170 -4.82 22.42 -0.13
C ARG A 170 -3.86 21.35 -0.63
N THR A 171 -2.63 21.33 -0.10
CA THR A 171 -1.65 20.29 -0.43
C THR A 171 -2.09 18.94 0.11
N PHE A 172 -2.63 18.89 1.33
CA PHE A 172 -3.22 17.68 1.89
C PHE A 172 -4.37 17.15 1.04
N SER A 173 -5.30 17.99 0.61
CA SER A 173 -6.41 17.63 -0.28
C SER A 173 -5.94 17.13 -1.63
N TRP A 174 -4.86 17.72 -2.16
CA TRP A 174 -4.24 17.26 -3.38
C TRP A 174 -3.61 15.86 -3.23
N ILE A 175 -3.05 15.53 -2.06
CA ILE A 175 -2.41 14.24 -1.77
C ILE A 175 -3.40 13.17 -1.33
N MET A 176 -4.45 13.54 -0.61
CA MET A 176 -5.37 12.62 0.06
C MET A 176 -5.83 11.45 -0.83
N PRO A 177 -6.20 11.67 -2.11
CA PRO A 177 -6.59 10.58 -2.99
C PRO A 177 -5.46 9.59 -3.30
N TYR A 178 -4.19 9.98 -3.20
CA TYR A 178 -3.05 9.08 -3.39
C TYR A 178 -2.72 8.22 -2.16
N THR A 179 -3.23 8.57 -0.98
CA THR A 179 -2.89 7.90 0.28
C THR A 179 -3.16 6.40 0.23
N VAL A 180 -4.39 6.02 -0.12
CA VAL A 180 -4.80 4.60 -0.14
C VAL A 180 -3.98 3.76 -1.13
N PRO A 181 -3.84 4.12 -2.42
CA PRO A 181 -3.06 3.30 -3.36
C PRO A 181 -1.58 3.25 -2.97
N VAL A 182 -0.99 4.35 -2.47
CA VAL A 182 0.39 4.34 -1.94
C VAL A 182 0.53 3.35 -0.79
N LEU A 183 -0.35 3.41 0.21
CA LEU A 183 -0.26 2.55 1.39
C LEU A 183 -0.42 1.07 1.03
N ILE A 184 -1.37 0.72 0.15
CA ILE A 184 -1.54 -0.68 -0.27
C ILE A 184 -0.30 -1.18 -1.02
N ILE A 185 0.24 -0.42 -1.98
CA ILE A 185 1.45 -0.80 -2.70
C ILE A 185 2.65 -0.90 -1.74
N MET A 186 2.78 0.04 -0.82
CA MET A 186 3.83 0.07 0.19
C MET A 186 3.79 -1.18 1.08
N VAL A 187 2.62 -1.51 1.63
CA VAL A 187 2.46 -2.69 2.51
C VAL A 187 2.79 -3.98 1.75
N ASN A 188 2.27 -4.15 0.54
CA ASN A 188 2.54 -5.34 -0.26
C ASN A 188 4.01 -5.45 -0.67
N GLY A 189 4.63 -4.33 -1.07
CA GLY A 189 6.06 -4.25 -1.35
C GLY A 189 6.90 -4.58 -0.12
N ILE A 190 6.55 -4.03 1.04
CA ILE A 190 7.24 -4.32 2.31
C ILE A 190 7.17 -5.81 2.62
N LEU A 191 5.98 -6.42 2.57
CA LEU A 191 5.75 -7.83 2.87
C LEU A 191 6.58 -8.75 1.98
N ILE A 192 6.59 -8.53 0.65
CA ILE A 192 7.36 -9.38 -0.27
C ILE A 192 8.86 -9.26 -0.02
N GLY A 193 9.36 -8.06 0.28
CA GLY A 193 10.78 -7.85 0.58
C GLY A 193 11.21 -8.44 1.92
N ILE A 194 10.36 -8.36 2.96
CA ILE A 194 10.59 -9.03 4.25
C ILE A 194 10.62 -10.55 4.04
N LEU A 195 9.66 -11.10 3.30
CA LEU A 195 9.59 -12.54 3.03
C LEU A 195 10.82 -13.03 2.28
N LEU A 196 11.24 -12.30 1.24
CA LEU A 196 12.44 -12.62 0.48
C LEU A 196 13.70 -12.55 1.36
N ALA A 197 13.81 -11.55 2.24
CA ALA A 197 14.92 -11.43 3.18
C ALA A 197 14.95 -12.60 4.17
N PHE A 198 13.78 -12.98 4.71
CA PHE A 198 13.64 -14.10 5.63
C PHE A 198 14.08 -15.42 4.98
N VAL A 199 13.60 -15.74 3.77
CA VAL A 199 13.96 -16.99 3.08
C VAL A 199 15.46 -17.01 2.77
N ASN A 200 16.01 -15.93 2.20
CA ASN A 200 17.44 -15.83 1.90
C ASN A 200 18.32 -16.00 3.14
N PHE A 201 17.97 -15.32 4.24
CA PHE A 201 18.76 -15.37 5.46
C PHE A 201 18.77 -16.76 6.09
N ASN A 202 17.60 -17.40 6.20
CA ASN A 202 17.50 -18.72 6.81
C ASN A 202 18.17 -19.81 5.98
N SER A 203 18.01 -19.83 4.66
CA SER A 203 18.68 -20.85 3.85
C SER A 203 20.20 -20.64 3.84
N ALA A 204 20.68 -19.39 3.84
CA ALA A 204 22.10 -19.09 3.96
C ALA A 204 22.68 -19.60 5.30
N LEU A 205 21.95 -19.40 6.40
CA LEU A 205 22.36 -19.86 7.73
C LEU A 205 22.36 -21.39 7.82
N ILE A 206 21.31 -22.05 7.35
CA ILE A 206 21.21 -23.52 7.34
C ILE A 206 22.34 -24.13 6.49
N ALA A 207 22.56 -23.61 5.28
CA ALA A 207 23.60 -24.11 4.41
C ALA A 207 25.01 -23.83 4.96
N TYR A 208 25.21 -22.70 5.65
CA TYR A 208 26.46 -22.44 6.40
C TYR A 208 26.70 -23.47 7.51
N GLN A 209 25.67 -23.85 8.27
CA GLN A 209 25.80 -24.88 9.31
C GLN A 209 26.18 -26.26 8.74
N LEU A 210 25.72 -26.57 7.52
CA LEU A 210 25.98 -27.85 6.86
C LEU A 210 27.31 -27.91 6.11
N MET A 211 27.71 -26.81 5.45
CA MET A 211 28.82 -26.81 4.49
C MET A 211 29.88 -25.72 4.77
N GLY A 212 29.75 -24.97 5.86
CA GLY A 212 30.63 -23.84 6.19
C GLY A 212 30.46 -22.67 5.23
N ASN A 213 31.50 -21.83 5.09
CA ASN A 213 31.51 -20.64 4.22
C ASN A 213 30.95 -20.83 2.79
N PRO A 214 31.31 -21.89 2.03
CA PRO A 214 30.76 -22.08 0.68
C PRO A 214 29.25 -22.36 0.68
N GLY A 215 28.70 -22.88 1.78
CA GLY A 215 27.28 -23.12 1.96
C GLY A 215 26.43 -21.85 1.87
N ILE A 216 26.96 -20.68 2.26
CA ILE A 216 26.22 -19.41 2.23
C ILE A 216 25.69 -19.11 0.82
N ILE A 217 26.55 -19.20 -0.20
CA ILE A 217 26.18 -18.90 -1.59
C ILE A 217 25.16 -19.92 -2.11
N ILE A 218 25.36 -21.20 -1.78
CA ILE A 218 24.45 -22.29 -2.16
C ILE A 218 23.08 -22.08 -1.53
N GLY A 219 23.04 -21.74 -0.23
CA GLY A 219 21.82 -21.45 0.50
C GLY A 219 21.03 -20.28 -0.10
N ILE A 220 21.71 -19.18 -0.47
CA ILE A 220 21.08 -18.04 -1.15
C ILE A 220 20.50 -18.48 -2.50
N LEU A 221 21.27 -19.16 -3.35
CA LEU A 221 20.79 -19.62 -4.66
C LEU A 221 19.56 -20.54 -4.52
N TYR A 222 19.60 -21.46 -3.56
CA TYR A 222 18.47 -22.32 -3.22
C TYR A 222 17.24 -21.50 -2.80
N SER A 223 17.41 -20.48 -1.95
CA SER A 223 16.31 -19.57 -1.56
C SER A 223 15.65 -18.90 -2.75
N TRP A 224 16.44 -18.42 -3.72
CA TRP A 224 15.89 -17.75 -4.90
C TRP A 224 15.04 -18.69 -5.75
N VAL A 225 15.48 -19.93 -5.93
CA VAL A 225 14.70 -20.94 -6.65
C VAL A 225 13.45 -21.32 -5.86
N TYR A 226 13.60 -21.61 -4.57
CA TYR A 226 12.48 -21.93 -3.67
C TYR A 226 11.43 -20.82 -3.65
N PHE A 227 11.87 -19.56 -3.50
CA PHE A 227 10.99 -18.40 -3.47
C PHE A 227 10.27 -18.22 -4.81
N THR A 228 11.00 -18.35 -5.93
CA THR A 228 10.40 -18.23 -7.26
C THR A 228 9.35 -19.31 -7.48
N VAL A 229 9.64 -20.57 -7.17
CA VAL A 229 8.67 -21.67 -7.36
C VAL A 229 7.49 -21.56 -6.40
N SER A 230 7.73 -21.10 -5.17
CA SER A 230 6.68 -20.93 -4.16
C SER A 230 5.76 -19.75 -4.46
N VAL A 231 6.21 -18.70 -5.15
CA VAL A 231 5.42 -17.49 -5.41
C VAL A 231 4.85 -17.45 -6.83
N LEU A 232 5.63 -17.84 -7.84
CA LEU A 232 5.29 -17.62 -9.24
C LEU A 232 3.95 -18.25 -9.71
N PRO A 233 3.56 -19.46 -9.27
CA PRO A 233 2.32 -20.09 -9.74
C PRO A 233 1.06 -19.25 -9.51
N HIS A 234 0.90 -18.70 -8.30
CA HIS A 234 -0.25 -17.84 -7.97
C HIS A 234 0.08 -16.35 -8.15
N GLY A 235 1.32 -15.95 -7.86
CA GLY A 235 1.81 -14.57 -7.93
C GLY A 235 1.77 -13.95 -9.32
N ILE A 236 1.84 -14.75 -10.39
CA ILE A 236 1.66 -14.27 -11.78
C ILE A 236 0.27 -13.69 -12.05
N ILE A 237 -0.72 -14.05 -11.22
CA ILE A 237 -2.08 -13.52 -11.29
C ILE A 237 -2.27 -12.46 -10.21
N GLU A 238 -1.95 -12.79 -8.96
CA GLU A 238 -2.22 -11.94 -7.81
C GLU A 238 -1.50 -10.59 -7.87
N ILE A 239 -0.18 -10.59 -8.12
CA ILE A 239 0.62 -9.37 -8.10
C ILE A 239 0.13 -8.39 -9.19
N PRO A 240 -0.07 -8.80 -10.45
CA PRO A 240 -0.66 -7.91 -11.45
C PRO A 240 -2.05 -7.38 -11.08
N VAL A 241 -2.93 -8.19 -10.50
CA VAL A 241 -4.27 -7.75 -10.10
C VAL A 241 -4.19 -6.64 -9.03
N ILE A 242 -3.33 -6.81 -8.02
CA ILE A 242 -3.10 -5.78 -6.98
C ILE A 242 -2.51 -4.50 -7.60
N LEU A 243 -1.49 -4.63 -8.46
CA LEU A 243 -0.83 -3.48 -9.09
C LEU A 243 -1.76 -2.71 -10.03
N VAL A 244 -2.61 -3.41 -10.79
CA VAL A 244 -3.61 -2.80 -11.67
C VAL A 244 -4.71 -2.12 -10.85
N SER A 245 -5.14 -2.73 -9.72
CA SER A 245 -6.11 -2.11 -8.82
C SER A 245 -5.58 -0.79 -8.24
N ALA A 246 -4.32 -0.80 -7.77
CA ALA A 246 -3.69 0.41 -7.27
C ALA A 246 -3.44 1.45 -8.38
N ALA A 247 -3.22 1.01 -9.63
CA ALA A 247 -3.10 1.92 -10.78
C ALA A 247 -4.43 2.60 -11.09
N LEU A 248 -5.55 1.89 -10.92
CA LEU A 248 -6.90 2.47 -11.04
C LEU A 248 -7.15 3.51 -9.94
N GLY A 249 -6.79 3.19 -8.68
CA GLY A 249 -6.82 4.15 -7.57
C GLY A 249 -5.95 5.38 -7.85
N TYR A 250 -4.73 5.20 -8.34
CA TYR A 250 -3.82 6.28 -8.73
C TYR A 250 -4.39 7.13 -9.88
N ARG A 251 -5.05 6.51 -10.87
CA ARG A 251 -5.70 7.23 -11.98
C ARG A 251 -6.81 8.14 -11.47
N PHE A 252 -7.66 7.62 -10.58
CA PHE A 252 -8.69 8.41 -9.91
C PHE A 252 -8.08 9.54 -9.09
N ALA A 253 -7.01 9.25 -8.33
CA ALA A 253 -6.30 10.24 -7.55
C ALA A 253 -5.79 11.39 -8.43
N ARG A 254 -5.14 11.09 -9.56
CA ARG A 254 -4.68 12.13 -10.51
C ARG A 254 -5.81 12.98 -11.06
N ILE A 255 -6.98 12.40 -11.30
CA ILE A 255 -8.16 13.16 -11.76
C ILE A 255 -8.64 14.11 -10.67
N GLN A 256 -8.74 13.65 -9.42
CA GLN A 256 -9.15 14.49 -8.29
C GLN A 256 -8.15 15.60 -8.00
N SER A 257 -6.86 15.27 -7.93
CA SER A 257 -5.79 16.21 -7.66
C SER A 257 -5.68 17.27 -8.78
N GLY A 258 -5.84 16.86 -10.04
CA GLY A 258 -5.92 17.79 -11.18
C GLY A 258 -7.12 18.74 -11.06
N MET A 259 -8.28 18.25 -10.61
CA MET A 259 -9.46 19.09 -10.39
C MET A 259 -9.25 20.17 -9.31
N ILE A 260 -8.51 19.86 -8.25
CA ILE A 260 -8.16 20.83 -7.19
C ILE A 260 -7.25 21.93 -7.74
N THR A 261 -6.32 21.57 -8.63
CA THR A 261 -5.42 22.53 -9.27
C THR A 261 -6.13 23.38 -10.32
N ASP A 262 -6.82 22.73 -11.27
CA ASP A 262 -7.39 23.37 -12.46
C ASP A 262 -8.57 24.29 -12.13
N ASN A 263 -9.38 23.93 -11.12
CA ASN A 263 -10.52 24.72 -10.69
C ASN A 263 -10.24 25.57 -9.44
N GLU A 264 -8.98 25.65 -9.01
CA GLU A 264 -8.55 26.41 -7.83
C GLU A 264 -9.38 26.12 -6.57
N LEU A 265 -9.71 24.85 -6.35
CA LEU A 265 -10.52 24.43 -5.19
C LEU A 265 -9.76 24.61 -3.87
N PHE A 266 -10.53 24.74 -2.79
CA PHE A 266 -10.05 24.93 -1.42
C PHE A 266 -9.25 26.23 -1.24
N THR A 267 -9.59 27.25 -2.01
CA THR A 267 -9.05 28.62 -1.88
C THR A 267 -9.97 29.55 -1.13
N GLY A 268 -11.15 29.09 -0.68
CA GLY A 268 -12.06 29.87 0.16
C GLY A 268 -11.56 30.06 1.59
N ASP A 269 -12.12 31.07 2.27
CA ASP A 269 -11.86 31.37 3.68
C ASP A 269 -13.09 31.15 4.58
N ASN A 270 -14.20 30.69 4.01
CA ASN A 270 -15.43 30.38 4.74
C ASN A 270 -15.89 28.92 4.50
N VAL A 271 -16.68 28.38 5.43
CA VAL A 271 -17.15 26.98 5.39
C VAL A 271 -18.01 26.71 4.16
N ASP A 272 -18.83 27.67 3.73
CA ASP A 272 -19.84 27.42 2.70
C ASP A 272 -19.23 27.35 1.29
N GLU A 273 -18.20 28.15 1.00
CA GLU A 273 -17.34 28.00 -0.18
C GLU A 273 -16.65 26.63 -0.18
N LEU A 274 -16.08 26.22 0.95
CA LEU A 274 -15.39 24.93 1.07
C LEU A 274 -16.38 23.76 0.89
N LYS A 275 -17.61 23.87 1.38
CA LYS A 275 -18.66 22.86 1.14
C LYS A 275 -19.01 22.74 -0.34
N ASN A 276 -19.09 23.85 -1.07
CA ASN A 276 -19.33 23.83 -2.51
C ASN A 276 -18.19 23.14 -3.27
N ASP A 277 -16.95 23.36 -2.85
CA ASP A 277 -15.78 22.68 -3.44
C ASP A 277 -15.78 21.17 -3.13
N VAL A 278 -16.16 20.78 -1.91
CA VAL A 278 -16.34 19.38 -1.54
C VAL A 278 -17.44 18.72 -2.37
N GLU A 279 -18.55 19.40 -2.65
CA GLU A 279 -19.63 18.81 -3.46
C GLU A 279 -19.17 18.54 -4.90
N LYS A 280 -18.36 19.43 -5.48
CA LYS A 280 -17.72 19.20 -6.78
C LYS A 280 -16.84 17.94 -6.76
N ILE A 281 -16.01 17.77 -5.74
CA ILE A 281 -15.15 16.60 -5.57
C ILE A 281 -15.97 15.32 -5.38
N ASN A 282 -17.01 15.38 -4.53
CA ASN A 282 -17.92 14.28 -4.25
C ASN A 282 -18.68 13.83 -5.50
N SER A 283 -19.02 14.76 -6.40
CA SER A 283 -19.69 14.43 -7.67
C SER A 283 -18.81 13.52 -8.55
N VAL A 284 -17.51 13.81 -8.65
CA VAL A 284 -16.54 12.98 -9.39
C VAL A 284 -16.28 11.66 -8.67
N THR A 285 -16.22 11.67 -7.34
CA THR A 285 -16.12 10.44 -6.54
C THR A 285 -17.33 9.53 -6.77
N ARG A 286 -18.54 10.08 -6.80
CA ARG A 286 -19.77 9.32 -7.08
C ARG A 286 -19.78 8.78 -8.51
N GLU A 287 -19.34 9.56 -9.49
CA GLU A 287 -19.16 9.12 -10.88
C GLU A 287 -18.18 7.93 -10.96
N TYR A 288 -17.05 8.01 -10.26
CA TYR A 288 -16.05 6.95 -10.22
C TYR A 288 -16.57 5.66 -9.57
N LEU A 289 -17.15 5.76 -8.37
CA LEU A 289 -17.66 4.62 -7.61
C LEU A 289 -18.86 3.94 -8.27
N SER A 290 -19.66 4.69 -9.04
CA SER A 290 -20.76 4.12 -9.84
C SER A 290 -20.33 3.71 -11.25
N SER A 291 -19.06 3.93 -11.62
CA SER A 291 -18.61 3.69 -12.99
C SER A 291 -18.65 2.20 -13.33
N ARG A 292 -19.23 1.87 -14.48
CA ARG A 292 -19.25 0.50 -15.01
C ARG A 292 -17.83 -0.08 -15.14
N TYR A 293 -16.85 0.77 -15.43
CA TYR A 293 -15.46 0.38 -15.57
C TYR A 293 -14.87 -0.17 -14.26
N LEU A 294 -15.11 0.50 -13.12
CA LEU A 294 -14.66 0.03 -11.81
C LEU A 294 -15.29 -1.32 -11.45
N TRP A 295 -16.62 -1.45 -11.60
CA TRP A 295 -17.32 -2.68 -11.24
C TRP A 295 -16.95 -3.86 -12.15
N GLN A 296 -16.74 -3.63 -13.45
CA GLN A 296 -16.22 -4.65 -14.35
C GLN A 296 -14.82 -5.11 -13.96
N PHE A 297 -13.94 -4.17 -13.62
CA PHE A 297 -12.60 -4.48 -13.13
C PHE A 297 -12.63 -5.28 -11.83
N LEU A 298 -13.45 -4.86 -10.86
CA LEU A 298 -13.61 -5.56 -9.58
C LEU A 298 -14.10 -7.00 -9.77
N LEU A 299 -15.11 -7.21 -10.60
CA LEU A 299 -15.63 -8.55 -10.87
C LEU A 299 -14.54 -9.47 -11.46
N ILE A 300 -13.80 -8.97 -12.46
CA ILE A 300 -12.70 -9.73 -13.08
C ILE A 300 -11.61 -10.02 -12.04
N SER A 301 -11.25 -9.02 -11.24
CA SER A 301 -10.22 -9.15 -10.21
C SER A 301 -10.59 -10.19 -9.16
N ILE A 302 -11.84 -10.19 -8.68
CA ILE A 302 -12.33 -11.18 -7.72
C ILE A 302 -12.21 -12.60 -8.29
N ILE A 303 -12.61 -12.80 -9.56
CA ILE A 303 -12.49 -14.11 -10.21
C ILE A 303 -11.02 -14.54 -10.31
N LEU A 304 -10.13 -13.63 -10.73
CA LEU A 304 -8.70 -13.90 -10.84
C LEU A 304 -8.06 -14.22 -9.48
N LEU A 305 -8.44 -13.50 -8.42
CA LEU A 305 -7.95 -13.77 -7.07
C LEU A 305 -8.44 -15.11 -6.51
N LEU A 306 -9.66 -15.51 -6.84
CA LEU A 306 -10.16 -16.84 -6.47
C LEU A 306 -9.33 -17.94 -7.15
N ILE A 307 -9.00 -17.75 -8.44
CA ILE A 307 -8.12 -18.65 -9.18
C ILE A 307 -6.72 -18.67 -8.55
N ALA A 308 -6.15 -17.50 -8.23
CA ALA A 308 -4.84 -17.40 -7.59
C ALA A 308 -4.80 -18.14 -6.25
N ALA A 309 -5.79 -17.92 -5.37
CA ALA A 309 -5.89 -18.61 -4.08
C ALA A 309 -6.05 -20.13 -4.24
N TYR A 310 -6.81 -20.58 -5.25
CA TYR A 310 -6.92 -22.00 -5.56
C TYR A 310 -5.56 -22.58 -5.99
N ILE A 311 -4.82 -21.88 -6.86
CA ILE A 311 -3.48 -22.27 -7.30
C ILE A 311 -2.52 -22.30 -6.10
N GLU A 312 -2.56 -21.31 -5.22
CA GLU A 312 -1.71 -21.24 -4.02
C GLU A 312 -1.90 -22.45 -3.11
N VAL A 313 -3.14 -22.87 -2.85
CA VAL A 313 -3.41 -23.96 -1.91
C VAL A 313 -3.26 -25.34 -2.55
N ASN A 314 -3.66 -25.52 -3.80
CA ASN A 314 -3.79 -26.86 -4.40
C ASN A 314 -2.68 -27.21 -5.40
N ILE A 315 -2.08 -26.20 -6.06
CA ILE A 315 -1.15 -26.43 -7.16
C ILE A 315 0.28 -26.06 -6.76
N THR A 316 0.47 -24.93 -6.08
CA THR A 316 1.77 -24.42 -5.65
C THR A 316 2.54 -25.44 -4.80
N PRO A 317 1.95 -26.15 -3.81
CA PRO A 317 2.68 -27.14 -3.03
C PRO A 317 3.18 -28.32 -3.89
N VAL A 318 2.38 -28.76 -4.87
CA VAL A 318 2.74 -29.86 -5.78
C VAL A 318 3.88 -29.45 -6.70
N ILE A 319 3.85 -28.22 -7.24
CA ILE A 319 4.94 -27.69 -8.07
C ILE A 319 6.21 -27.53 -7.23
N MET A 320 6.07 -26.99 -6.01
CA MET A 320 7.17 -26.82 -5.06
C MET A 320 7.83 -28.17 -4.77
N GLU A 321 7.07 -29.17 -4.33
CA GLU A 321 7.59 -30.50 -4.00
C GLU A 321 8.39 -31.10 -5.18
N ARG A 322 7.81 -31.10 -6.38
CA ARG A 322 8.50 -31.64 -7.58
C ARG A 322 9.75 -30.86 -7.96
N SER A 323 9.72 -29.54 -7.83
CA SER A 323 10.86 -28.70 -8.16
C SER A 323 11.99 -28.87 -7.15
N MET A 324 11.65 -28.96 -5.86
CA MET A 324 12.64 -29.17 -4.80
C MET A 324 13.26 -30.57 -4.89
N GLN A 325 12.47 -31.61 -5.15
CA GLN A 325 13.00 -32.96 -5.40
C GLN A 325 13.98 -33.01 -6.58
N ALA A 326 13.68 -32.28 -7.67
CA ALA A 326 14.59 -32.21 -8.81
C ALA A 326 15.91 -31.50 -8.44
N ILE A 327 15.84 -30.40 -7.69
CA ILE A 327 17.03 -29.62 -7.28
C ILE A 327 17.88 -30.41 -6.28
N GLU A 328 17.27 -31.06 -5.30
CA GLU A 328 17.97 -31.92 -4.33
C GLU A 328 18.69 -33.07 -5.04
N GLY A 329 18.07 -33.68 -6.06
CA GLY A 329 18.69 -34.70 -6.89
C GLY A 329 19.86 -34.19 -7.77
N PHE A 330 19.99 -32.89 -8.00
CA PHE A 330 21.13 -32.28 -8.68
C PHE A 330 22.24 -31.81 -7.73
N MET A 331 21.93 -31.62 -6.44
CA MET A 331 22.88 -31.14 -5.43
C MET A 331 23.56 -32.28 -4.63
N LEU A 332 23.06 -33.52 -4.75
CA LEU A 332 23.68 -34.76 -4.24
C LEU A 332 24.56 -35.43 -5.29
#